data_AF-A0A7U9R7E0-F1
#
_entry.id   AF-A0A7U9R7E0-F1
#
_cell.length_a   1.000
_cell.length_b   1.000
_cell.length_c   1.000
_cell.angle_alpha   90.00
_cell.angle_beta   90.00
_cell.angle_gamma   90.00
#
_symmetry.space_group_name_H-M   'P 1'
#
loop_
_entity.id
_entity.type
_entity.pdbx_description
1 polymer ?
#
loop_
_entity_poly.entity_id
_entity_poly.type
_entity_poly.pdbx_seq_one_letter_code
_entity_poly.pdbx_strand_id
1 'polypeptide(L)'
;MKTYLWIEDRKEKSSYIFWQTFMGQLCPEIVVESKKNNSELVKAVKALEDNENRYVIVFDNSFDNPQVVMEQKLLRKYARNRSNILLLDMICFEYILLEFKDLIEWIYATDDEFLTKRKNVIIAREKLVKTIQNGEVNYKNIREILEYNENVNRYNVEQLSAKILFDLTRNTGFEVSKSNIGECWIKSCCEWGQRMPDDICGLDASRLQLKEKMQHICKRTSLLVKFQNIGLEVVL
;
A
#
# COMPACT_ATOMS: atom_id res chain seq x y z
N MET A 1 -18.35 4.88 20.99
CA MET A 1 -18.13 4.94 19.53
C MET A 1 -16.71 4.49 19.23
N LYS A 2 -16.56 3.37 18.52
CA LYS A 2 -15.27 2.87 18.02
C LYS A 2 -15.14 3.17 16.52
N THR A 3 -13.91 3.14 16.02
CA THR A 3 -13.62 3.20 14.59
C THR A 3 -12.93 1.90 14.17
N TYR A 4 -13.43 1.29 13.10
CA TYR A 4 -12.86 0.09 12.51
C TYR A 4 -12.28 0.39 11.14
N LEU A 5 -11.09 -0.13 10.86
CA LEU A 5 -10.54 -0.21 9.51
C LEU A 5 -10.78 -1.63 8.98
N TRP A 6 -11.64 -1.76 7.97
CA TRP A 6 -11.89 -3.03 7.30
C TRP A 6 -11.08 -3.09 6.01
N ILE A 7 -10.34 -4.19 5.85
CA ILE A 7 -9.54 -4.45 4.65
C ILE A 7 -9.92 -5.81 4.06
N GLU A 8 -9.71 -6.00 2.75
CA GLU A 8 -9.99 -7.28 2.11
C GLU A 8 -9.03 -8.38 2.54
N ASP A 9 -7.76 -8.06 2.78
CA ASP A 9 -6.76 -9.10 2.96
C ASP A 9 -6.85 -9.90 4.25
N ARG A 10 -6.32 -11.14 4.20
CA ARG A 10 -6.24 -12.03 5.35
C ARG A 10 -5.13 -11.60 6.33
N LYS A 11 -5.24 -12.03 7.58
CA LYS A 11 -4.32 -11.63 8.66
C LYS A 11 -2.84 -11.97 8.41
N GLU A 12 -2.58 -13.03 7.66
CA GLU A 12 -1.25 -13.48 7.27
C GLU A 12 -0.64 -12.73 6.07
N LYS A 13 -1.34 -11.75 5.49
CA LYS A 13 -0.90 -11.02 4.29
C LYS A 13 -0.14 -9.75 4.66
N SER A 14 0.78 -9.38 3.77
CA SER A 14 1.67 -8.23 3.89
C SER A 14 0.91 -6.93 4.13
N SER A 15 -0.19 -6.72 3.39
CA SER A 15 -1.09 -5.59 3.53
C SER A 15 -1.77 -5.53 4.91
N TYR A 16 -2.24 -6.65 5.46
CA TYR A 16 -2.83 -6.67 6.81
C TYR A 16 -1.79 -6.30 7.87
N ILE A 17 -0.60 -6.89 7.79
CA ILE A 17 0.50 -6.59 8.73
C ILE A 17 0.89 -5.11 8.62
N PHE A 18 0.98 -4.57 7.40
CA PHE A 18 1.20 -3.15 7.17
C PHE A 18 0.12 -2.29 7.83
N TRP A 19 -1.15 -2.54 7.53
CA TRP A 19 -2.26 -1.74 8.06
C TRP A 19 -2.38 -1.81 9.57
N GLN A 20 -2.18 -3.00 10.15
CA GLN A 20 -2.15 -3.18 11.60
C GLN A 20 -1.01 -2.35 12.23
N THR A 21 0.18 -2.37 11.63
CA THR A 21 1.33 -1.59 12.10
C THR A 21 1.09 -0.09 11.92
N PHE A 22 0.65 0.33 10.73
CA PHE A 22 0.40 1.72 10.37
C PHE A 22 -0.64 2.36 11.30
N MET A 23 -1.79 1.71 11.48
CA MET A 23 -2.82 2.20 12.39
C MET A 23 -2.36 2.14 13.84
N GLY A 24 -1.68 1.06 14.26
CA GLY A 24 -1.16 0.96 15.63
C GLY A 24 -0.18 2.09 16.00
N GLN A 25 0.54 2.65 15.03
CA GLN A 25 1.46 3.78 15.25
C GLN A 25 0.79 5.15 15.13
N LEU A 26 -0.10 5.34 14.16
CA LEU A 26 -0.64 6.66 13.81
C LEU A 26 -2.06 6.93 14.34
N CYS A 27 -2.83 5.87 14.58
CA CYS A 27 -4.24 5.92 15.04
C CYS A 27 -4.54 4.69 15.95
N PRO A 28 -3.87 4.56 17.12
CA PRO A 28 -3.93 3.35 17.95
C PRO A 28 -5.33 2.97 18.45
N GLU A 29 -6.29 3.89 18.40
CA GLU A 29 -7.70 3.69 18.72
C GLU A 29 -8.50 2.98 17.61
N ILE A 30 -7.96 2.89 16.39
CA ILE A 30 -8.62 2.25 15.25
C ILE A 30 -8.35 0.74 15.26
N VAL A 31 -9.43 -0.04 15.20
CA VAL A 31 -9.36 -1.51 15.18
C VAL A 31 -9.28 -2.02 13.74
N VAL A 32 -8.19 -2.69 13.37
CA VAL A 32 -7.98 -3.25 12.02
C VAL A 32 -8.56 -4.67 11.92
N GLU A 33 -9.51 -4.87 11.00
CA GLU A 33 -10.19 -6.14 10.76
C GLU A 33 -10.03 -6.62 9.31
N SER A 34 -9.63 -7.88 9.17
CA SER A 34 -9.57 -8.60 7.89
C SER A 34 -10.96 -9.09 7.51
N LYS A 35 -11.39 -8.85 6.27
CA LYS A 35 -12.57 -9.47 5.66
C LYS A 35 -12.23 -10.56 4.63
N LYS A 36 -10.97 -11.01 4.56
CA LYS A 36 -10.47 -12.18 3.80
C LYS A 36 -10.40 -12.05 2.28
N ASN A 37 -11.34 -11.36 1.63
CA ASN A 37 -11.29 -10.93 0.23
C ASN A 37 -12.33 -9.84 -0.07
N ASN A 38 -12.28 -9.26 -1.27
CA ASN A 38 -13.20 -8.22 -1.74
C ASN A 38 -14.68 -8.62 -1.65
N SER A 39 -15.02 -9.84 -2.09
CA SER A 39 -16.42 -10.29 -2.08
C SER A 39 -16.98 -10.38 -0.66
N GLU A 40 -16.20 -10.89 0.29
CA GLU A 40 -16.58 -10.97 1.71
C GLU A 40 -16.62 -9.59 2.38
N LEU A 41 -15.72 -8.67 2.00
CA LEU A 41 -15.77 -7.28 2.45
C LEU A 41 -17.06 -6.57 1.98
N VAL A 42 -17.43 -6.73 0.71
CA VAL A 42 -18.68 -6.18 0.15
C VAL A 42 -19.91 -6.77 0.85
N LYS A 43 -19.91 -8.09 1.12
CA LYS A 43 -20.98 -8.74 1.87
C LYS A 43 -21.07 -8.21 3.31
N ALA A 44 -19.94 -8.00 3.97
CA ALA A 44 -19.90 -7.45 5.32
C ALA A 44 -20.51 -6.04 5.36
N VAL A 45 -20.18 -5.18 4.39
CA VAL A 45 -20.77 -3.84 4.29
C VAL A 45 -22.27 -3.89 4.01
N LYS A 46 -22.71 -4.80 3.14
CA LYS A 46 -24.13 -5.01 2.85
C LYS A 46 -24.93 -5.43 4.09
N ALA A 47 -24.36 -6.32 4.90
CA ALA A 47 -25.00 -6.90 6.08
C ALA A 47 -24.78 -6.07 7.37
N LEU A 48 -24.02 -4.96 7.29
CA LEU A 48 -23.73 -4.14 8.46
C LEU A 48 -25.00 -3.43 8.93
N GLU A 49 -25.47 -3.75 10.14
CA GLU A 49 -26.62 -3.09 10.77
C GLU A 49 -26.20 -2.02 11.79
N ASP A 50 -24.95 -2.08 12.27
CA ASP A 50 -24.43 -1.11 13.24
C ASP A 50 -24.34 0.29 12.63
N ASN A 51 -24.88 1.25 13.38
CA ASN A 51 -24.88 2.68 13.07
C ASN A 51 -24.22 3.51 14.17
N GLU A 52 -23.74 2.89 15.26
CA GLU A 52 -23.07 3.58 16.37
C GLU A 52 -21.57 3.72 16.15
N ASN A 53 -20.92 2.75 15.48
CA ASN A 53 -19.49 2.80 15.18
C ASN A 53 -19.21 3.30 13.77
N ARG A 54 -17.98 3.80 13.57
CA ARG A 54 -17.47 4.24 12.28
C ARG A 54 -16.69 3.12 11.61
N TYR A 55 -16.86 2.97 10.31
CA TYR A 55 -16.24 1.94 9.48
C TYR A 55 -15.52 2.58 8.32
N VAL A 56 -14.19 2.57 8.36
CA VAL A 56 -13.33 2.93 7.23
C VAL A 56 -13.10 1.67 6.41
N ILE A 57 -13.55 1.68 5.16
CA ILE A 57 -13.43 0.56 4.24
C ILE A 57 -12.28 0.86 3.29
N VAL A 58 -11.18 0.14 3.44
CA VAL A 58 -10.10 0.10 2.46
C VAL A 58 -10.53 -0.89 1.39
N PHE A 59 -10.51 -0.46 0.13
CA PHE A 59 -10.89 -1.30 -0.99
C PHE A 59 -10.01 -0.99 -2.19
N ASP A 60 -9.47 -2.04 -2.79
CA ASP A 60 -8.65 -1.92 -4.00
C ASP A 60 -9.49 -1.42 -5.18
N ASN A 61 -9.00 -0.39 -5.85
CA ASN A 61 -9.57 0.21 -7.05
C ASN A 61 -8.68 -0.11 -8.26
N SER A 62 -8.38 -1.39 -8.46
CA SER A 62 -7.76 -1.94 -9.66
C SER A 62 -8.68 -1.70 -10.88
N PHE A 63 -8.64 -0.49 -11.43
CA PHE A 63 -9.59 0.04 -12.41
C PHE A 63 -9.64 -0.73 -13.73
N ASP A 64 -8.60 -1.49 -14.03
CA ASP A 64 -8.48 -2.36 -15.19
C ASP A 64 -8.73 -3.85 -14.87
N ASN A 65 -9.27 -4.14 -13.68
CA ASN A 65 -9.82 -5.44 -13.30
C ASN A 65 -11.36 -5.38 -13.25
N PRO A 66 -12.07 -5.96 -14.24
CA PRO A 66 -13.53 -5.88 -14.33
C PRO A 66 -14.29 -6.41 -13.11
N GLN A 67 -13.77 -7.45 -12.46
CA GLN A 67 -14.39 -8.03 -11.25
C GLN A 67 -14.34 -7.03 -10.10
N VAL A 68 -13.17 -6.45 -9.85
CA VAL A 68 -12.95 -5.44 -8.80
C VAL A 68 -13.81 -4.21 -9.05
N VAL A 69 -13.91 -3.74 -10.30
CA VAL A 69 -14.78 -2.62 -10.67
C VAL A 69 -16.25 -2.92 -10.37
N MET A 70 -16.72 -4.16 -10.60
CA MET A 70 -18.09 -4.56 -10.26
C MET A 70 -18.33 -4.58 -8.75
N GLU A 71 -17.38 -5.13 -7.99
CA GLU A 71 -17.44 -5.18 -6.52
C GLU A 71 -17.42 -3.76 -5.92
N GLN A 72 -16.60 -2.85 -6.46
CA GLN A 72 -16.56 -1.45 -6.05
C GLN A 72 -17.90 -0.74 -6.29
N LYS A 73 -18.56 -0.99 -7.43
CA LYS A 73 -19.90 -0.45 -7.71
C LYS A 73 -20.93 -0.92 -6.68
N LEU A 74 -20.88 -2.20 -6.29
CA LEU A 74 -21.74 -2.75 -5.25
C LEU A 74 -21.42 -2.15 -3.87
N LEU A 75 -20.15 -2.04 -3.52
CA LEU A 75 -19.70 -1.41 -2.28
C LEU A 75 -20.23 0.02 -2.14
N ARG A 76 -20.04 0.84 -3.17
CA ARG A 76 -20.54 2.22 -3.22
C ARG A 76 -22.06 2.29 -3.12
N LYS A 77 -22.78 1.32 -3.70
CA LYS A 77 -24.24 1.21 -3.57
C LYS A 77 -24.65 0.92 -2.13
N TYR A 78 -23.95 0.02 -1.43
CA TYR A 78 -24.28 -0.37 -0.06
C TYR A 78 -23.85 0.66 1.00
N ALA A 79 -22.78 1.41 0.74
CA ALA A 79 -22.34 2.50 1.59
C ALA A 79 -23.13 3.80 1.37
N ARG A 80 -23.89 3.92 0.26
CA ARG A 80 -24.66 5.12 -0.07
C ARG A 80 -25.62 5.48 1.07
N ASN A 81 -25.63 6.75 1.44
CA ASN A 81 -26.45 7.33 2.51
C ASN A 81 -26.14 6.81 3.93
N ARG A 82 -25.01 6.12 4.13
CA ARG A 82 -24.56 5.66 5.46
C ARG A 82 -23.39 6.52 5.92
N SER A 83 -23.65 7.52 6.76
CA SER A 83 -22.63 8.45 7.26
C SER A 83 -21.55 7.78 8.11
N ASN A 84 -21.85 6.61 8.68
CA ASN A 84 -20.91 5.85 9.48
C ASN A 84 -19.98 4.94 8.65
N ILE A 85 -20.14 4.88 7.32
CA ILE A 85 -19.26 4.14 6.41
C ILE A 85 -18.46 5.13 5.56
N LEU A 86 -17.13 5.03 5.64
CA LEU A 86 -16.18 5.89 4.96
C LEU A 86 -15.38 5.04 3.98
N LEU A 87 -15.40 5.39 2.70
CA LEU A 87 -14.68 4.64 1.67
C LEU A 87 -13.29 5.26 1.45
N LEU A 88 -12.24 4.52 1.78
CA LEU A 88 -10.87 4.89 1.47
C LEU A 88 -10.50 4.33 0.09
N ASP A 89 -10.83 5.08 -0.97
CA ASP A 89 -10.52 4.69 -2.35
C ASP A 89 -8.99 4.73 -2.58
N MET A 90 -8.36 3.59 -2.83
CA MET A 90 -6.94 3.46 -3.22
C MET A 90 -6.77 2.47 -4.36
N ILE A 91 -5.69 2.54 -5.12
CA ILE A 91 -5.51 1.63 -6.28
C ILE A 91 -5.30 0.20 -5.79
N CYS A 92 -4.23 -0.01 -5.03
CA CYS A 92 -4.02 -1.21 -4.24
C CYS A 92 -2.91 -0.95 -3.21
N PHE A 93 -2.71 -1.88 -2.27
CA PHE A 93 -1.64 -1.81 -1.27
C PHE A 93 -0.24 -1.69 -1.91
N GLU A 94 0.06 -2.51 -2.92
CA GLU A 94 1.38 -2.49 -3.56
C GLU A 94 1.65 -1.18 -4.27
N TYR A 95 0.62 -0.55 -4.84
CA TYR A 95 0.76 0.76 -5.46
C TYR A 95 1.07 1.85 -4.41
N ILE A 96 0.50 1.78 -3.20
CA ILE A 96 0.83 2.74 -2.13
C ILE A 96 2.32 2.70 -1.76
N LEU A 97 2.88 1.49 -1.61
CA LEU A 97 4.32 1.36 -1.35
C LEU A 97 5.15 1.74 -2.58
N LEU A 98 4.65 1.47 -3.80
CA LEU A 98 5.35 1.81 -5.02
C LEU A 98 5.40 3.33 -5.27
N GLU A 99 4.31 4.06 -5.04
CA GLU A 99 4.25 5.51 -5.22
C GLU A 99 4.96 6.29 -4.12
N PHE A 100 5.32 5.63 -3.02
CA PHE A 100 6.04 6.24 -1.92
C PHE A 100 7.29 6.94 -2.43
N LYS A 101 7.32 8.26 -2.33
CA LYS A 101 8.30 9.09 -3.06
C LYS A 101 9.75 8.73 -2.75
N ASP A 102 10.03 8.34 -1.50
CA ASP A 102 11.38 8.07 -1.03
C ASP A 102 11.73 6.57 -1.04
N LEU A 103 10.92 5.73 -1.71
CA LEU A 103 11.12 4.28 -1.79
C LEU A 103 12.54 3.90 -2.21
N ILE A 104 13.09 4.53 -3.26
CA ILE A 104 14.43 4.18 -3.78
C ILE A 104 15.52 4.52 -2.76
N GLU A 105 15.42 5.67 -2.11
CA GLU A 105 16.35 6.11 -1.06
C GLU A 105 16.25 5.22 0.19
N TRP A 106 15.07 4.64 0.45
CA TRP A 106 14.89 3.71 1.56
C TRP A 106 15.48 2.35 1.26
N ILE A 107 15.33 1.84 0.04
CA ILE A 107 15.70 0.44 -0.25
C ILE A 107 17.14 0.26 -0.72
N TYR A 108 17.83 1.32 -1.16
CA TYR A 108 19.21 1.27 -1.67
C TYR A 108 20.09 2.37 -1.06
N ALA A 109 21.33 2.01 -0.75
CA ALA A 109 22.38 2.99 -0.46
C ALA A 109 22.83 3.72 -1.74
N THR A 110 23.50 4.87 -1.60
CA THR A 110 23.93 5.71 -2.74
C THR A 110 24.86 5.01 -3.73
N ASP A 111 25.63 4.03 -3.27
CA ASP A 111 26.60 3.23 -4.01
C ASP A 111 26.16 1.77 -4.20
N ASP A 112 24.89 1.46 -3.92
CA ASP A 112 24.33 0.12 -4.03
C ASP A 112 24.30 -0.35 -5.50
N GLU A 113 24.83 -1.56 -5.75
CA GLU A 113 24.87 -2.17 -7.07
C GLU A 113 23.46 -2.39 -7.66
N PHE A 114 22.43 -2.53 -6.81
CA PHE A 114 21.05 -2.65 -7.24
C PHE A 114 20.53 -1.42 -7.99
N LEU A 115 21.06 -0.22 -7.73
CA LEU A 115 20.74 0.98 -8.52
C LEU A 115 21.06 0.77 -10.01
N THR A 116 22.17 0.10 -10.31
CA THR A 116 22.56 -0.22 -11.68
C THR A 116 21.79 -1.43 -12.20
N LYS A 117 21.77 -2.53 -11.44
CA LYS A 117 21.14 -3.80 -11.86
C LYS A 117 19.63 -3.68 -12.09
N ARG A 118 18.94 -2.78 -11.38
CA ARG A 118 17.48 -2.63 -11.42
C ARG A 118 17.05 -1.31 -12.05
N LYS A 119 17.95 -0.62 -12.78
CA LYS A 119 17.68 0.67 -13.44
C LYS A 119 16.39 0.67 -14.27
N ASN A 120 16.15 -0.37 -15.07
CA ASN A 120 14.93 -0.47 -15.89
C ASN A 120 13.65 -0.59 -15.03
N VAL A 121 13.73 -1.26 -13.87
CA VAL A 121 12.61 -1.38 -12.93
C VAL A 121 12.32 -0.04 -12.25
N ILE A 122 13.36 0.71 -11.90
CA ILE A 122 13.25 2.07 -11.33
C ILE A 122 12.57 3.01 -12.34
N ILE A 123 13.02 3.00 -13.60
CA ILE A 123 12.41 3.81 -14.66
C ILE A 123 10.95 3.39 -14.90
N ALA A 124 10.65 2.09 -14.94
CA ALA A 124 9.28 1.60 -15.10
C ALA A 124 8.37 2.06 -13.95
N ARG A 125 8.85 2.02 -12.70
CA ARG A 125 8.17 2.59 -11.54
C ARG A 125 7.87 4.07 -11.75
N GLU A 126 8.88 4.87 -12.07
CA GLU A 126 8.73 6.33 -12.24
C GLU A 126 7.65 6.67 -13.26
N LYS A 127 7.67 5.97 -14.40
CA LYS A 127 6.67 6.15 -15.46
C LYS A 127 5.28 5.73 -15.01
N LEU A 128 5.14 4.55 -14.40
CA LEU A 128 3.86 4.05 -13.91
C LEU A 128 3.23 5.00 -12.89
N VAL A 129 4.02 5.41 -11.88
CA VAL A 129 3.58 6.33 -10.83
C VAL A 129 3.18 7.67 -11.42
N LYS A 130 4.01 8.27 -12.28
CA LYS A 130 3.72 9.56 -12.92
C LYS A 130 2.45 9.52 -13.76
N THR A 131 2.27 8.50 -14.58
CA THR A 131 1.08 8.34 -15.43
C THR A 131 -0.19 8.23 -14.60
N ILE A 132 -0.17 7.40 -13.56
CA ILE A 132 -1.34 7.24 -12.70
C ILE A 132 -1.63 8.51 -11.88
N GLN A 133 -0.59 9.22 -11.39
CA GLN A 133 -0.76 10.49 -10.68
C GLN A 133 -1.35 11.60 -11.57
N ASN A 134 -1.10 11.53 -12.88
CA ASN A 134 -1.75 12.40 -13.87
C ASN A 134 -3.21 12.02 -14.18
N GLY A 135 -3.74 10.96 -13.55
CA GLY A 135 -5.07 10.44 -13.82
C GLY A 135 -5.18 9.64 -15.12
N GLU A 136 -4.05 9.30 -15.74
CA GLU A 136 -4.02 8.52 -16.99
C GLU A 136 -4.06 7.01 -16.69
N VAL A 137 -4.91 6.30 -17.42
CA VAL A 137 -5.06 4.84 -17.28
C VAL A 137 -4.28 4.03 -18.33
N ASN A 138 -3.69 4.71 -19.32
CA ASN A 138 -3.03 4.08 -20.47
C ASN A 138 -1.53 3.81 -20.24
N TYR A 139 -1.17 3.32 -19.06
CA TYR A 139 0.22 3.05 -18.70
C TYR A 139 0.83 1.86 -19.49
N LYS A 140 -0.01 0.96 -20.00
CA LYS A 140 0.43 -0.27 -20.72
C LYS A 140 1.13 0.00 -22.06
N ASN A 141 0.95 1.19 -22.63
CA ASN A 141 1.57 1.60 -23.89
C ASN A 141 2.85 2.43 -23.71
N ILE A 142 3.30 2.61 -22.47
CA ILE A 142 4.53 3.36 -22.19
C ILE A 142 5.73 2.50 -22.53
N ARG A 143 6.60 3.02 -23.39
CA ARG A 143 7.79 2.33 -23.89
C ARG A 143 8.62 1.72 -22.76
N GLU A 144 8.94 2.48 -21.72
CA GLU A 144 9.80 1.98 -20.65
C GLU A 144 9.14 0.89 -19.77
N ILE A 145 7.80 0.88 -19.69
CA ILE A 145 7.07 -0.19 -19.00
C ILE A 145 7.05 -1.46 -19.87
N LEU A 146 6.92 -1.31 -21.21
CA LEU A 146 7.01 -2.41 -22.17
C LEU A 146 8.42 -3.01 -22.23
N GLU A 147 9.46 -2.17 -22.19
CA GLU A 147 10.87 -2.59 -22.11
C GLU A 147 11.16 -3.37 -20.81
N TYR A 148 10.52 -3.00 -19.71
CA TYR A 148 10.60 -3.75 -18.45
C TYR A 148 9.83 -5.08 -18.50
N ASN A 149 8.63 -5.10 -19.10
CA ASN A 149 7.79 -6.28 -19.18
C ASN A 149 6.93 -6.27 -20.46
N GLU A 150 7.38 -7.01 -21.47
CA GLU A 150 6.69 -7.14 -22.77
C GLU A 150 5.27 -7.71 -22.63
N ASN A 151 5.00 -8.45 -21.54
CA ASN A 151 3.70 -9.04 -21.25
C ASN A 151 2.79 -8.15 -20.38
N VAL A 152 3.08 -6.84 -20.25
CA VAL A 152 2.32 -5.89 -19.41
C VAL A 152 0.80 -5.96 -19.62
N ASN A 153 0.35 -6.26 -20.85
CA ASN A 153 -1.07 -6.37 -21.19
C ASN A 153 -1.81 -7.49 -20.45
N ARG A 154 -1.10 -8.50 -19.94
CA ARG A 154 -1.67 -9.59 -19.13
C ARG A 154 -1.84 -9.23 -17.66
N TYR A 155 -1.28 -8.12 -17.22
CA TYR A 155 -1.31 -7.66 -15.83
C TYR A 155 -2.32 -6.54 -15.68
N ASN A 156 -3.10 -6.56 -14.60
CA ASN A 156 -3.81 -5.39 -14.12
C ASN A 156 -2.85 -4.47 -13.32
N VAL A 157 -3.32 -3.29 -12.93
CA VAL A 157 -2.46 -2.29 -12.27
C VAL A 157 -1.87 -2.78 -10.94
N GLU A 158 -2.65 -3.55 -10.17
CA GLU A 158 -2.23 -4.16 -8.91
C GLU A 158 -1.14 -5.20 -9.14
N GLN A 159 -1.32 -6.11 -10.09
CA GLN A 159 -0.34 -7.15 -10.39
C GLN A 159 0.96 -6.55 -10.97
N LEU A 160 0.86 -5.51 -11.81
CA LEU A 160 2.05 -4.81 -12.31
C LEU A 160 2.76 -4.08 -11.18
N SER A 161 2.02 -3.39 -10.31
CA SER A 161 2.58 -2.69 -9.15
C SER A 161 3.27 -3.66 -8.20
N ALA A 162 2.63 -4.79 -7.89
CA ALA A 162 3.20 -5.87 -7.08
C ALA A 162 4.49 -6.43 -7.69
N LYS A 163 4.50 -6.64 -9.01
CA LYS A 163 5.69 -7.16 -9.70
C LYS A 163 6.85 -6.16 -9.63
N ILE A 164 6.62 -4.89 -9.95
CA ILE A 164 7.65 -3.83 -9.89
C ILE A 164 8.14 -3.67 -8.45
N LEU A 165 7.23 -3.62 -7.47
CA LEU A 165 7.58 -3.49 -6.06
C LEU A 165 8.43 -4.66 -5.59
N PHE A 166 8.05 -5.91 -5.94
CA PHE A 166 8.87 -7.08 -5.62
C PHE A 166 10.24 -7.01 -6.29
N ASP A 167 10.32 -6.69 -7.58
CA ASP A 167 11.60 -6.63 -8.29
C ASP A 167 12.52 -5.50 -7.75
N LEU A 168 11.95 -4.41 -7.22
CA LEU A 168 12.69 -3.37 -6.51
C LEU A 168 13.10 -3.78 -5.10
N THR A 169 12.29 -4.52 -4.38
CA THR A 169 12.51 -4.74 -2.94
C THR A 169 13.12 -6.11 -2.63
N ARG A 170 13.11 -7.05 -3.58
CA ARG A 170 13.68 -8.40 -3.39
C ARG A 170 15.13 -8.33 -2.94
N ASN A 171 15.53 -9.26 -2.07
CA ASN A 171 16.88 -9.30 -1.48
C ASN A 171 17.27 -8.02 -0.70
N THR A 172 16.31 -7.23 -0.21
CA THR A 172 16.56 -6.15 0.74
C THR A 172 15.71 -6.35 1.99
N GLY A 173 16.03 -5.66 3.08
CA GLY A 173 15.20 -5.69 4.28
C GLY A 173 13.78 -5.11 4.10
N PHE A 174 13.49 -4.53 2.93
CA PHE A 174 12.18 -4.02 2.52
C PHE A 174 11.43 -4.95 1.56
N GLU A 175 11.88 -6.18 1.33
CA GLU A 175 11.21 -7.09 0.40
C GLU A 175 9.69 -7.17 0.66
N VAL A 176 8.90 -6.93 -0.39
CA VAL A 176 7.44 -7.08 -0.36
C VAL A 176 7.01 -8.15 -1.34
N SER A 177 6.33 -9.17 -0.84
CA SER A 177 5.64 -10.18 -1.63
C SER A 177 4.22 -10.37 -1.12
N LYS A 178 3.46 -11.33 -1.66
CA LYS A 178 2.08 -11.60 -1.25
C LYS A 178 1.93 -11.96 0.24
N SER A 179 2.95 -12.51 0.88
CA SER A 179 2.86 -12.98 2.28
C SER A 179 4.10 -12.64 3.10
N ASN A 180 4.92 -11.72 2.60
CA ASN A 180 6.06 -11.17 3.29
C ASN A 180 6.06 -9.65 3.16
N ILE A 181 6.20 -8.97 4.29
CA ILE A 181 6.56 -7.55 4.34
C ILE A 181 7.85 -7.46 5.14
N GLY A 182 8.92 -7.00 4.49
CA GLY A 182 10.25 -6.94 5.06
C GLY A 182 10.27 -6.15 6.38
N GLU A 183 11.07 -6.61 7.33
CA GLU A 183 11.09 -6.06 8.69
C GLU A 183 11.45 -4.57 8.72
N CYS A 184 12.19 -4.07 7.72
CA CYS A 184 12.54 -2.65 7.63
C CYS A 184 11.33 -1.75 7.42
N TRP A 185 10.20 -2.27 6.92
CA TRP A 185 8.93 -1.52 6.87
C TRP A 185 8.28 -1.38 8.25
N ILE A 186 8.31 -2.44 9.06
CA ILE A 186 7.40 -2.61 10.22
C ILE A 186 8.11 -2.65 11.58
N LYS A 187 9.45 -2.59 11.61
CA LYS A 187 10.25 -2.49 12.84
C LYS A 187 11.11 -1.23 12.83
N SER A 188 11.44 -0.74 14.01
CA SER A 188 12.48 0.29 14.19
C SER A 188 13.83 -0.28 13.77
N CYS A 189 14.58 0.40 12.88
CA CYS A 189 15.93 -0.08 12.52
C CYS A 189 16.89 -0.04 13.73
N CYS A 190 16.55 0.73 14.78
CA CYS A 190 17.35 0.92 15.98
C CYS A 190 17.17 -0.17 17.03
N GLU A 191 16.03 -0.86 17.02
CA GLU A 191 15.62 -1.80 18.08
C GLU A 191 15.66 -3.26 17.61
N TRP A 192 16.18 -3.48 16.40
CA TRP A 192 16.22 -4.80 15.80
C TRP A 192 17.35 -5.64 16.41
N GLY A 193 17.05 -6.31 17.52
CA GLY A 193 18.03 -7.11 18.29
C GLY A 193 18.60 -8.33 17.55
N GLN A 194 18.02 -8.76 16.42
CA GLN A 194 18.52 -9.85 15.58
C GLN A 194 19.29 -9.37 14.35
N ARG A 195 19.47 -8.06 14.20
CA ARG A 195 20.12 -7.46 13.06
C ARG A 195 21.61 -7.85 13.00
N MET A 196 22.03 -8.34 11.84
CA MET A 196 23.42 -8.64 11.53
C MET A 196 24.18 -7.37 11.11
N PRO A 197 25.51 -7.32 11.28
CA PRO A 197 26.31 -6.14 10.92
C PRO A 197 26.20 -5.70 9.45
N ASP A 198 25.89 -6.63 8.55
CA ASP A 198 25.72 -6.43 7.11
C ASP A 198 24.26 -6.23 6.67
N ASP A 199 23.30 -6.32 7.58
CA ASP A 199 21.91 -5.97 7.29
C ASP A 199 21.80 -4.46 7.11
N ILE A 200 21.48 -4.00 5.90
CA ILE A 200 21.26 -2.59 5.58
C ILE A 200 19.76 -2.35 5.34
N CYS A 201 19.23 -1.33 6.01
CA CYS A 201 17.84 -0.89 5.89
C CYS A 201 17.71 0.46 5.16
N GLY A 202 18.75 0.95 4.48
CA GLY A 202 18.83 2.22 3.73
C GLY A 202 18.49 3.50 4.52
N LEU A 203 17.99 3.33 5.75
CA LEU A 203 17.64 4.32 6.74
C LEU A 203 18.64 4.30 7.90
N ASP A 204 19.78 3.66 7.72
CA ASP A 204 20.77 3.46 8.78
C ASP A 204 21.45 4.75 9.22
N ALA A 205 21.55 5.71 8.31
CA ALA A 205 22.02 7.04 8.61
C ALA A 205 21.00 7.84 9.43
N SER A 206 19.70 7.69 9.15
CA SER A 206 18.62 8.46 9.79
C SER A 206 18.03 7.80 11.02
N ARG A 207 18.14 6.46 11.13
CA ARG A 207 17.73 5.66 12.29
C ARG A 207 16.28 5.90 12.72
N LEU A 208 15.39 6.06 11.74
CA LEU A 208 13.98 6.36 11.99
C LEU A 208 13.31 5.30 12.86
N GLN A 209 12.62 5.76 13.91
CA GLN A 209 11.73 4.94 14.72
C GLN A 209 10.52 4.50 13.90
N LEU A 210 9.84 3.45 14.36
CA LEU A 210 8.70 2.88 13.63
C LEU A 210 7.58 3.90 13.39
N LYS A 211 7.27 4.74 14.39
CA LYS A 211 6.27 5.82 14.24
C LYS A 211 6.67 6.81 13.16
N GLU A 212 7.92 7.27 13.17
CA GLU A 212 8.45 8.22 12.18
C GLU A 212 8.41 7.64 10.77
N LYS A 213 8.71 6.35 10.61
CA LYS A 213 8.56 5.64 9.33
C LYS A 213 7.12 5.71 8.82
N MET A 214 6.14 5.39 9.67
CA MET A 214 4.72 5.42 9.28
C MET A 214 4.25 6.85 8.93
N GLN A 215 4.68 7.85 9.70
CA GLN A 215 4.41 9.26 9.40
C GLN A 215 5.01 9.67 8.05
N HIS A 216 6.24 9.24 7.77
CA HIS A 216 6.95 9.52 6.53
C HIS A 216 6.23 8.89 5.34
N ILE A 217 5.86 7.61 5.42
CA ILE A 217 5.07 6.91 4.38
C ILE A 217 3.74 7.64 4.17
N CYS A 218 3.03 8.01 5.23
CA CYS A 218 1.77 8.73 5.13
C CYS A 218 1.93 10.06 4.35
N LYS A 219 2.89 10.90 4.75
CA LYS A 219 3.16 12.23 4.16
C LYS A 219 3.65 12.17 2.71
N ARG A 220 4.26 11.06 2.31
CA ARG A 220 4.97 10.90 1.03
C ARG A 220 4.30 9.91 0.08
N THR A 221 3.06 9.53 0.38
CA THR A 221 2.16 8.77 -0.50
C THR A 221 0.85 9.53 -0.67
N SER A 222 -0.08 8.99 -1.45
CA SER A 222 -1.43 9.52 -1.55
C SER A 222 -2.27 9.30 -0.28
N LEU A 223 -1.80 8.49 0.68
CA LEU A 223 -2.53 8.15 1.90
C LEU A 223 -2.93 9.39 2.71
N LEU A 224 -2.04 10.37 2.86
CA LEU A 224 -2.36 11.59 3.61
C LEU A 224 -3.62 12.27 3.07
N VAL A 225 -3.66 12.51 1.77
CA VAL A 225 -4.82 13.15 1.11
C VAL A 225 -6.04 12.24 1.19
N LYS A 226 -5.89 10.92 1.02
CA LYS A 226 -7.00 9.97 1.12
C LYS A 226 -7.62 9.95 2.52
N PHE A 227 -6.82 9.99 3.58
CA PHE A 227 -7.31 10.07 4.96
C PHE A 227 -7.98 11.40 5.26
N GLN A 228 -7.39 12.51 4.81
CA GLN A 228 -8.01 13.84 4.93
C GLN A 228 -9.37 13.90 4.25
N ASN A 229 -9.50 13.33 3.04
CA ASN A 229 -10.74 13.31 2.27
C ASN A 229 -11.89 12.57 2.97
N ILE A 230 -11.58 11.59 3.83
CA ILE A 230 -12.59 10.86 4.60
C ILE A 230 -12.74 11.38 6.04
N GLY A 231 -12.08 12.50 6.38
CA GLY A 231 -12.13 13.09 7.72
C GLY A 231 -11.50 12.21 8.79
N LEU A 232 -10.42 11.50 8.46
CA LEU A 232 -9.62 10.75 9.41
C LEU A 232 -8.32 11.53 9.70
N GLU A 233 -8.17 11.96 10.95
CA GLU A 233 -6.96 12.62 11.42
C GLU A 233 -5.91 11.57 11.79
N VAL A 234 -4.79 11.58 11.07
CA VAL A 234 -3.62 10.74 11.34
C VAL A 234 -2.61 11.53 12.17
N VAL A 235 -1.98 10.90 13.16
CA VAL A 235 -0.96 11.56 14.00
C VAL A 235 0.35 11.70 13.20
N LEU A 236 0.52 12.87 12.56
CA LEU A 236 1.68 13.20 11.73
C LEU A 236 2.90 13.71 12.49
#